data_AF-A0A7C1GSV8-F1
#
_entry.id   AF-A0A7C1GSV8-F1
#
_cell.length_a   1.000
_cell.length_b   1.000
_cell.length_c   1.000
_cell.angle_alpha   90.00
_cell.angle_beta   90.00
_cell.angle_gamma   90.00
#
_symmetry.space_group_name_H-M   'P 1'
#
loop_
_entity.id
_entity.type
_entity.pdbx_description
1 polymer ?
#
loop_
_entity_poly.entity_id
_entity_poly.type
_entity_poly.pdbx_seq_one_letter_code
_entity_poly.pdbx_strand_id
1 'polypeptide(L)' 'MLTKAMVRIRMSLQDAHYGGNLVDGARVIQMFGDVATELLIRNDGDEGLFKAYDNIEFLAPVYAGDYVEATGEIVS' A
#
# COMPACT_ATOMS: atom_id res chain seq x y z
N MET A 1 14.70 -0.08 -17.94
CA MET A 1 14.03 1.03 -17.22
C MET A 1 13.63 0.51 -15.86
N LEU A 2 13.69 1.31 -14.79
CA LEU A 2 13.16 0.91 -13.49
C LEU A 2 11.64 0.73 -13.60
N THR A 3 11.15 -0.46 -13.26
CA THR A 3 9.71 -0.76 -13.27
C THR A 3 9.07 -0.11 -12.05
N LYS A 4 8.07 0.75 -12.28
CA LYS A 4 7.26 1.38 -11.22
C LYS A 4 5.84 0.81 -11.22
N ALA A 5 5.25 0.73 -10.03
CA ALA A 5 3.85 0.39 -9.83
C ALA A 5 3.18 1.46 -8.95
N MET A 6 1.87 1.66 -9.16
CA MET A 6 1.06 2.60 -8.40
C MET A 6 -0.36 2.05 -8.25
N VAL A 7 -0.85 2.06 -7.02
CA VAL A 7 -2.26 1.81 -6.70
C VAL A 7 -2.85 3.06 -6.07
N ARG A 8 -4.01 3.49 -6.58
CA ARG A 8 -4.79 4.59 -6.02
C ARG A 8 -6.17 4.08 -5.64
N ILE A 9 -6.56 4.30 -4.39
CA ILE A 9 -7.89 3.95 -3.89
C ILE A 9 -8.50 5.12 -3.11
N ARG A 10 -9.83 5.18 -3.11
CA ARG A 10 -10.58 6.03 -2.19
C ARG A 10 -10.92 5.20 -0.95
N MET A 11 -10.57 5.70 0.23
CA MET A 11 -10.97 5.11 1.50
C MET A 11 -12.49 5.24 1.65
N SER A 12 -13.17 4.12 1.72
CA SER A 12 -14.59 4.04 1.98
C SER A 12 -14.88 4.11 3.48
N LEU A 13 -16.15 4.21 3.86
CA LEU A 13 -16.54 4.06 5.26
C LEU A 13 -16.27 2.66 5.82
N GLN A 14 -16.11 1.65 4.96
CA GLN A 14 -15.76 0.29 5.40
C GLN A 14 -14.27 0.16 5.76
N ASP A 15 -13.43 1.07 5.26
CA ASP A 15 -12.01 1.14 5.59
C ASP A 15 -11.76 1.88 6.92
N ALA A 16 -12.75 2.60 7.46
CA ALA A 16 -12.65 3.21 8.78
C ALA A 16 -12.61 2.13 9.86
N HIS A 17 -11.62 2.21 10.75
CA HIS A 17 -11.40 1.23 11.81
C HIS A 17 -11.64 1.81 13.21
N TYR A 18 -11.20 3.04 13.43
CA TYR A 18 -11.33 3.73 14.71
C TYR A 18 -12.40 4.83 14.66
N GLY A 19 -12.80 5.31 15.85
CA GLY A 19 -13.76 6.40 15.98
C GLY A 19 -13.34 7.65 15.21
N GLY A 20 -14.32 8.40 14.71
CA GLY A 20 -14.05 9.60 13.90
C GLY A 20 -13.61 9.30 12.47
N ASN A 21 -14.01 8.16 11.90
CA ASN A 21 -13.69 7.73 10.54
C ASN A 21 -12.19 7.50 10.26
N LEU A 22 -11.39 7.29 11.31
CA LEU A 22 -9.95 7.08 11.19
C LEU A 22 -9.66 5.67 10.66
N VAL A 23 -8.90 5.60 9.57
CA VAL A 23 -8.42 4.36 8.95
C VAL A 23 -7.19 3.88 9.71
N ASP A 24 -7.08 2.57 9.94
CA ASP A 24 -5.89 2.02 10.57
C ASP A 24 -4.69 1.99 9.61
N GLY A 25 -3.49 1.92 10.18
CA GLY A 25 -2.25 1.85 9.39
C GLY A 25 -2.11 0.54 8.61
N ALA A 26 -2.73 -0.55 9.07
CA ALA A 26 -2.64 -1.85 8.41
C ALA A 26 -3.32 -1.82 7.03
N ARG A 27 -4.40 -1.05 6.88
CA ARG A 27 -5.06 -0.83 5.59
C ARG A 27 -4.15 -0.15 4.58
N VAL A 28 -3.32 0.80 5.01
CA VAL A 28 -2.32 1.46 4.17
C VAL A 28 -1.21 0.47 3.81
N ILE A 29 -0.73 -0.32 4.78
CA ILE A 29 0.29 -1.36 4.54
C ILE A 29 -0.18 -2.40 3.51
N GLN A 30 -1.46 -2.78 3.51
CA GLN A 30 -2.01 -3.68 2.48
C GLN A 30 -1.78 -3.15 1.06
N MET A 31 -1.90 -1.84 0.85
CA MET A 31 -1.63 -1.23 -0.46
C MET A 31 -0.16 -1.37 -0.88
N PHE A 32 0.78 -1.37 0.07
CA PHE A 32 2.20 -1.64 -0.22
C PHE A 32 2.42 -3.10 -0.64
N GLY A 33 1.67 -4.02 -0.04
CA GLY A 33 1.63 -5.43 -0.47
C GLY A 33 1.19 -5.57 -1.93
N ASP A 34 0.06 -4.94 -2.30
CA ASP A 34 -0.46 -4.98 -3.67
C ASP A 34 0.52 -4.40 -4.69
N VAL A 35 1.16 -3.27 -4.36
CA VAL A 35 2.20 -2.66 -5.19
C VAL A 35 3.40 -3.59 -5.37
N ALA A 36 3.85 -4.25 -4.31
CA ALA A 36 4.95 -5.22 -4.39
C ALA A 36 4.57 -6.43 -5.23
N THR A 37 3.38 -7.01 -5.03
CA THR A 37 2.88 -8.12 -5.84
C THR A 37 2.82 -7.75 -7.32
N GLU A 38 2.33 -6.56 -7.68
CA GLU A 38 2.35 -6.10 -9.07
C GLU A 38 3.78 -5.98 -9.63
N LEU A 39 4.73 -5.45 -8.85
CA LEU A 39 6.13 -5.37 -9.26
C LEU A 39 6.74 -6.75 -9.48
N LEU A 40 6.47 -7.71 -8.61
CA LEU A 40 6.99 -9.08 -8.68
C LEU A 40 6.37 -9.85 -9.86
N ILE A 41 5.06 -9.70 -10.12
CA ILE A 41 4.44 -10.28 -11.31
C ILE A 41 5.10 -9.74 -12.59
N ARG A 42 5.33 -8.42 -12.65
CA ARG A 42 5.95 -7.78 -13.82
C ARG A 42 7.41 -8.18 -14.01
N ASN A 43 8.14 -8.45 -12.93
CA ASN A 43 9.57 -8.75 -12.98
C ASN A 43 9.84 -10.25 -13.17
N ASP A 44 9.15 -11.10 -12.42
CA ASP A 44 9.45 -12.54 -12.28
C ASP A 44 8.28 -13.45 -12.72
N GLY A 45 7.12 -12.88 -13.06
CA GLY A 45 5.94 -13.64 -13.50
C GLY A 45 5.18 -14.33 -12.37
N ASP A 46 5.49 -14.00 -11.12
CA ASP A 46 4.92 -14.60 -9.90
C ASP A 46 4.59 -13.52 -8.87
N GLU A 47 3.60 -13.78 -8.01
CA GLU A 47 3.15 -12.82 -6.98
C GLU A 47 4.18 -12.62 -5.86
N GLY A 48 5.06 -13.62 -5.66
CA GLY A 48 6.04 -13.67 -4.59
C GLY A 48 5.41 -13.74 -3.20
N LEU A 49 6.28 -13.73 -2.18
CA LEU A 49 5.87 -13.68 -0.78
C LEU A 49 6.60 -12.55 -0.07
N PHE A 50 5.83 -11.64 0.53
CA PHE A 50 6.37 -10.51 1.28
C PHE A 50 7.07 -11.03 2.55
N LYS A 51 8.40 -10.85 2.62
CA LYS A 51 9.20 -11.39 3.73
C LYS A 51 9.13 -10.51 4.98
N ALA A 52 9.41 -9.21 4.83
CA ALA A 52 9.50 -8.25 5.91
C ALA A 52 9.51 -6.82 5.36
N TYR A 53 9.19 -5.87 6.22
CA TYR A 53 9.48 -4.45 6.02
C TYR A 53 10.73 -4.08 6.81
N ASP A 54 11.61 -3.28 6.21
CA ASP A 54 12.79 -2.75 6.93
C ASP A 54 12.39 -1.65 7.91
N ASN A 55 11.48 -0.75 7.48
CA ASN A 55 10.95 0.33 8.31
C ASN A 55 9.56 0.76 7.81
N ILE A 56 8.68 1.18 8.73
CA ILE A 56 7.37 1.76 8.42
C ILE A 56 7.13 2.94 9.36
N GLU A 57 6.76 4.09 8.78
CA GLU A 57 6.43 5.30 9.53
C GLU A 57 5.05 5.83 9.11
N PHE A 58 4.19 6.08 10.10
CA PHE A 58 2.88 6.71 9.90
C PHE A 58 2.98 8.20 10.19
N LEU A 59 3.19 9.00 9.15
CA LEU A 59 3.48 10.43 9.27
C LEU A 59 2.22 11.32 9.32
N ALA A 60 1.08 10.81 8.85
CA ALA A 60 -0.19 11.53 8.84
C ALA A 60 -1.36 10.55 9.00
N PRO A 61 -2.47 10.97 9.64
CA PRO A 61 -3.69 10.16 9.70
C PRO A 61 -4.35 10.06 8.33
N VAL A 62 -5.03 8.95 8.09
CA VAL A 62 -5.87 8.71 6.90
C VAL A 62 -7.32 8.52 7.37
N TYR A 63 -8.27 9.12 6.68
CA TYR A 63 -9.68 9.07 7.01
C TYR A 63 -10.51 8.49 5.86
N ALA A 64 -11.69 7.96 6.19
CA ALA A 64 -12.67 7.62 5.18
C ALA A 64 -13.03 8.87 4.35
N GLY A 65 -12.98 8.74 3.02
CA GLY A 65 -13.12 9.83 2.07
C GLY A 65 -11.84 10.21 1.36
N ASP A 66 -10.68 9.95 1.99
CA ASP A 66 -9.38 10.28 1.40
C ASP A 66 -9.08 9.43 0.17
N TYR A 67 -8.37 10.02 -0.79
CA TYR A 67 -7.76 9.30 -1.89
C TYR A 67 -6.29 9.10 -1.57
N VAL A 68 -5.87 7.84 -1.47
CA VAL A 68 -4.50 7.47 -1.11
C VAL A 68 -3.84 6.81 -2.32
N GLU A 69 -2.57 7.17 -2.55
CA GLU A 69 -1.71 6.54 -3.53
C GLU A 69 -0.57 5.81 -2.83
N ALA A 70 -0.34 4.55 -3.21
CA ALA A 70 0.87 3.82 -2.89
C ALA A 70 1.69 3.66 -4.18
N THR A 71 2.97 4.00 -4.13
CA THR A 71 3.90 3.85 -5.27
C THR A 71 5.12 3.07 -4.85
N GLY A 72 5.68 2.26 -5.73
CA GLY A 72 6.88 1.48 -5.45
C GLY A 72 7.72 1.17 -6.68
N GLU A 73 8.97 0.79 -6.43
CA GLU A 73 9.92 0.29 -7.41
C GLU A 73 10.87 -0.73 -6.77
N ILE A 74 11.42 -1.64 -7.57
CA ILE A 74 12.43 -2.60 -7.10
C ILE A 74 13.79 -1.89 -7.04
N VAL A 75 14.44 -1.97 -5.88
CA VAL A 75 15.76 -1.38 -5.60
C VAL A 75 16.79 -2.48 -5.30
N SER A 76 18.08 -2.17 -5.49
CA SER A 76 19.22 -3.07 -5.29
C SER A 76 20.07 -2.69 -4.08
#